data_AF-A0A7J8UEN5-F1
#
_entry.id   AF-A0A7J8UEN5-F1
#
_cell.length_a   1.000
_cell.length_b   1.000
_cell.length_c   1.000
_cell.angle_alpha   90.00
_cell.angle_beta   90.00
_cell.angle_gamma   90.00
#
_symmetry.space_group_name_H-M   'P 1'
#
loop_
_entity.id
_entity.type
_entity.pdbx_description
1 polymer ?
#
loop_
_entity_poly.entity_id
_entity_poly.type
_entity_poly.pdbx_seq_one_letter_code
_entity_poly.pdbx_strand_id
1 'polypeptide(L)'
;MFKEVTFSYNILSDPDKRHQYDTAGFEAVEAENQELELDLSSLGAVNTMFAALFSKLGVPIKTTVSATVLEEALNGVVTIQTLLLGQPVSRKVEKQCAHFYSVEITEEEARDGFVCRVQSSDKSKFKLLYFDLEENGGLSLALQEDSAKTGKVTSAGMYFLGFPVYRLDQTVNSVAAAKDPDTAFFKKLDGFQPCEITELKPGTHFFAVYGDNFFKSVSYTIEAICTAPFIEEKENLRAVEAEILSKRVELSKFETEYREVLAQFTEMTTRYTKEMQE
;
A
#
# COMPACT_ATOMS: atom_id res chain seq x y z
N MET A 1 18.39 10.67 -22.40
CA MET A 1 17.77 9.47 -23.01
C MET A 1 17.66 8.29 -22.06
N PHE A 2 18.69 7.47 -21.80
CA PHE A 2 18.52 6.28 -20.91
C PHE A 2 18.05 6.62 -19.48
N LYS A 3 18.59 7.67 -18.86
CA LYS A 3 18.17 8.09 -17.51
C LYS A 3 16.72 8.54 -17.45
N GLU A 4 16.25 9.29 -18.44
CA GLU A 4 14.86 9.76 -18.51
C GLU A 4 13.91 8.61 -18.76
N VAL A 5 14.28 7.66 -19.63
CA VAL A 5 13.47 6.45 -19.89
C VAL A 5 13.36 5.59 -18.64
N THR A 6 14.45 5.33 -17.92
CA THR A 6 14.42 4.59 -16.65
C THR A 6 13.61 5.33 -15.59
N PHE A 7 13.74 6.65 -15.51
CA PHE A 7 12.98 7.45 -14.56
C PHE A 7 11.48 7.42 -14.85
N SER A 8 11.08 7.64 -16.10
CA SER A 8 9.68 7.53 -16.52
C SER A 8 9.13 6.12 -16.30
N TYR A 9 9.91 5.08 -16.60
CA TYR A 9 9.49 3.71 -16.33
C TYR A 9 9.26 3.47 -14.84
N ASN A 10 10.15 3.93 -13.97
CA ASN A 10 9.99 3.77 -12.51
C ASN A 10 8.73 4.46 -11.95
N ILE A 11 8.27 5.54 -12.57
CA ILE A 11 7.03 6.23 -12.19
C ILE A 11 5.82 5.49 -12.77
N LEU A 12 5.86 5.16 -14.07
CA LEU A 12 4.71 4.64 -14.79
C LEU A 12 4.44 3.15 -14.54
N SER A 13 5.45 2.39 -14.12
CA SER A 13 5.34 0.96 -13.81
C SER A 13 4.85 0.67 -12.40
N ASP A 14 4.86 1.67 -11.51
CA ASP A 14 4.39 1.57 -10.13
C ASP A 14 3.07 2.37 -9.99
N PRO A 15 1.95 1.72 -9.65
CA PRO A 15 0.65 2.39 -9.62
C PRO A 15 0.58 3.49 -8.56
N ASP A 16 1.24 3.33 -7.40
CA ASP A 16 1.23 4.35 -6.35
C ASP A 16 1.98 5.61 -6.82
N LYS A 17 3.15 5.42 -7.45
CA LYS A 17 3.93 6.55 -7.99
C LYS A 17 3.23 7.24 -9.15
N ARG A 18 2.58 6.45 -10.01
CA ARG A 18 1.75 6.99 -11.08
C ARG A 18 0.60 7.82 -10.52
N HIS A 19 -0.09 7.32 -9.50
CA HIS A 19 -1.17 8.06 -8.83
C HIS A 19 -0.68 9.37 -8.21
N GLN A 20 0.46 9.34 -7.51
CA GLN A 20 1.08 10.54 -6.95
C GLN A 20 1.45 11.56 -8.04
N TYR A 21 2.05 11.08 -9.13
CA TYR A 21 2.39 11.90 -10.29
C TYR A 21 1.14 12.54 -10.93
N ASP A 22 0.09 11.75 -11.15
CA ASP A 22 -1.16 12.22 -11.75
C ASP A 22 -1.87 13.24 -10.85
N THR A 23 -1.71 13.13 -9.53
CA THR A 23 -2.34 14.02 -8.54
C THR A 23 -1.59 15.33 -8.32
N ALA A 24 -0.25 15.29 -8.23
CA ALA A 24 0.55 16.42 -7.75
C ALA A 24 1.81 16.73 -8.59
N GLY A 25 2.00 16.02 -9.71
CA GLY A 25 3.12 16.23 -10.62
C GLY A 25 4.46 15.74 -10.07
N PHE A 26 5.55 16.16 -10.73
CA PHE A 26 6.91 15.68 -10.43
C PHE A 26 7.39 15.99 -9.01
N GLU A 27 6.98 17.12 -8.43
CA GLU A 27 7.45 17.57 -7.11
C GLU A 27 7.04 16.61 -5.98
N ALA A 28 5.86 15.98 -6.08
CA ALA A 28 5.39 15.02 -5.09
C ALA A 28 6.16 13.70 -5.16
N VAL A 29 6.46 13.22 -6.37
CA VAL A 29 7.22 12.00 -6.59
C VAL A 29 8.69 12.18 -6.17
N GLU A 30 9.29 13.35 -6.39
CA GLU A 30 10.67 13.64 -5.96
C GLU A 30 10.80 13.83 -4.44
N ALA A 31 9.77 14.36 -3.76
CA ALA A 31 9.76 14.50 -2.31
C ALA A 31 9.76 13.15 -1.59
N GLU A 32 9.06 12.14 -2.11
CA GLU A 32 9.08 10.77 -1.60
C GLU A 32 10.36 10.01 -1.98
N ASN A 33 10.99 10.30 -3.12
CA ASN A 33 12.31 9.75 -3.50
C ASN A 33 13.47 10.17 -2.56
N GLN A 34 13.25 11.09 -1.61
CA GLN A 34 14.21 11.35 -0.52
C GLN A 34 14.18 10.25 0.55
N GLU A 35 13.13 9.42 0.61
CA GLU A 35 13.17 8.14 1.30
C GLU A 35 13.99 7.15 0.47
N LEU A 36 14.86 6.39 1.14
CA LEU A 36 15.85 5.53 0.49
C LEU A 36 15.16 4.32 -0.14
N GLU A 37 14.63 4.48 -1.35
CA GLU A 37 14.02 3.40 -2.13
C GLU A 37 15.10 2.51 -2.76
N LEU A 38 14.91 1.19 -2.63
CA LEU A 38 15.87 0.21 -3.14
C LEU A 38 15.18 -0.76 -4.11
N ASP A 39 15.54 -0.66 -5.39
CA ASP A 39 15.24 -1.71 -6.37
C ASP A 39 16.13 -2.92 -6.10
N LEU A 40 15.53 -3.95 -5.52
CA LEU A 40 16.18 -5.17 -5.07
C LEU A 40 16.99 -5.89 -6.16
N SER A 41 16.56 -5.79 -7.42
CA SER A 41 17.20 -6.47 -8.55
C SER A 41 18.57 -5.88 -8.91
N SER A 42 18.79 -4.61 -8.55
CA SER A 42 20.01 -3.86 -8.83
C SER A 42 21.10 -3.96 -7.74
N LEU A 43 20.80 -4.57 -6.58
CA LEU A 43 21.71 -4.59 -5.43
C LEU A 43 22.80 -5.69 -5.55
N GLY A 44 24.06 -5.27 -5.52
CA GLY A 44 25.19 -6.15 -5.18
C GLY A 44 25.22 -6.55 -3.70
N ALA A 45 25.96 -7.62 -3.35
CA ALA A 45 25.98 -8.23 -2.02
C ALA A 45 26.24 -7.25 -0.85
N VAL A 46 27.04 -6.21 -1.10
CA VAL A 46 27.36 -5.17 -0.11
C VAL A 46 26.14 -4.28 0.17
N ASN A 47 25.43 -3.82 -0.86
CA ASN A 47 24.24 -2.98 -0.69
C ASN A 47 23.11 -3.77 -0.01
N THR A 48 22.98 -5.08 -0.30
CA THR A 48 21.99 -5.95 0.36
C THR A 48 22.26 -6.03 1.88
N MET A 49 23.52 -6.02 2.29
CA MET A 49 23.93 -6.02 3.69
C MET A 49 23.60 -4.67 4.37
N PHE A 50 23.79 -3.54 3.67
CA PHE A 50 23.36 -2.23 4.17
C PHE A 50 21.85 -2.14 4.32
N ALA A 51 21.07 -2.55 3.33
CA ALA A 51 19.61 -2.57 3.41
C ALA A 51 19.09 -3.43 4.58
N ALA A 52 19.74 -4.57 4.83
CA ALA A 52 19.43 -5.43 5.97
C ALA A 52 19.71 -4.74 7.32
N LEU A 53 20.78 -3.95 7.40
CA LEU A 53 21.14 -3.18 8.60
C LEU A 53 20.13 -2.07 8.86
N PHE A 54 19.75 -1.29 7.84
CA PHE A 54 18.73 -0.25 7.96
C PHE A 54 17.35 -0.83 8.32
N SER A 55 16.93 -1.93 7.69
CA SER A 55 15.69 -2.61 8.05
C SER A 55 15.71 -3.18 9.48
N LYS A 56 16.89 -3.56 10.01
CA LYS A 56 17.04 -3.98 11.42
C LYS A 56 17.05 -2.80 12.40
N LEU A 57 17.43 -1.61 11.95
CA LEU A 57 17.39 -0.38 12.73
C LEU A 57 15.99 0.26 12.77
N GLY A 58 14.99 -0.37 12.16
CA GLY A 58 13.61 0.10 12.15
C GLY A 58 13.35 1.23 11.15
N VAL A 59 14.30 1.51 10.26
CA VAL A 59 14.09 2.46 9.15
C VAL A 59 13.29 1.74 8.06
N PRO A 60 12.11 2.26 7.66
CA PRO A 60 11.38 1.73 6.52
C PRO A 60 12.24 1.87 5.26
N ILE A 61 12.42 0.79 4.52
CA ILE A 61 12.98 0.84 3.16
C ILE A 61 11.83 0.43 2.26
N LYS A 62 11.31 1.38 1.51
CA LYS A 62 10.35 1.12 0.45
C LYS A 62 11.08 0.40 -0.68
N THR A 63 10.47 -0.68 -1.15
CA THR A 63 11.04 -1.63 -2.11
C THR A 63 10.10 -1.72 -3.29
N THR A 64 10.63 -1.82 -4.50
CA THR A 64 9.83 -1.89 -5.73
C THR A 64 9.75 -3.32 -6.25
N VAL A 65 8.71 -3.61 -7.03
CA VAL A 65 8.67 -4.85 -7.82
C VAL A 65 9.76 -4.78 -8.89
N SER A 66 10.47 -5.89 -9.12
CA SER A 66 11.52 -5.97 -10.13
C SER A 66 10.98 -5.67 -11.54
N ALA A 67 11.66 -4.80 -12.28
CA ALA A 67 11.33 -4.47 -13.66
C ALA A 67 11.26 -5.72 -14.55
N THR A 68 12.15 -6.70 -14.33
CA THR A 68 12.13 -7.96 -15.09
C THR A 68 10.83 -8.73 -14.89
N VAL A 69 10.30 -8.78 -13.67
CA VAL A 69 9.03 -9.46 -13.38
C VAL A 69 7.86 -8.73 -14.06
N LEU A 70 7.86 -7.40 -14.06
CA LEU A 70 6.84 -6.59 -14.72
C LEU A 70 6.90 -6.70 -16.25
N GLU A 71 8.11 -6.71 -16.82
CA GLU A 71 8.31 -6.92 -18.26
C GLU A 71 7.89 -8.33 -18.70
N GLU A 72 8.21 -9.36 -17.93
CA GLU A 72 7.77 -10.73 -18.21
C GLU A 72 6.23 -10.83 -18.18
N ALA A 73 5.59 -10.19 -17.20
CA ALA A 73 4.13 -10.13 -17.10
C ALA A 73 3.51 -9.40 -18.30
N LEU A 74 4.02 -8.22 -18.64
CA LEU A 74 3.54 -7.38 -19.74
C LEU A 74 3.71 -8.02 -21.12
N ASN A 75 4.71 -8.89 -21.28
CA ASN A 75 4.94 -9.64 -22.51
C ASN A 75 4.19 -10.99 -22.55
N GLY A 76 3.41 -11.33 -21.51
CA GLY A 76 2.62 -12.57 -21.47
C GLY A 76 3.47 -13.84 -21.36
N VAL A 77 4.70 -13.75 -20.83
CA VAL A 77 5.62 -14.90 -20.72
C VAL A 77 5.62 -15.55 -19.34
N VAL A 78 4.75 -15.08 -18.44
CA VAL A 78 4.62 -15.63 -17.07
C VAL A 78 3.74 -16.88 -17.04
N THR A 79 4.05 -17.79 -16.12
CA THR A 79 3.20 -18.96 -15.86
C THR A 79 2.10 -18.60 -14.88
N ILE A 80 0.84 -18.78 -15.29
CA ILE A 80 -0.35 -18.43 -14.52
C ILE A 80 -1.02 -19.71 -14.00
N GLN A 81 -1.36 -19.73 -12.71
CA GLN A 81 -2.08 -20.85 -12.08
C GLN A 81 -3.50 -20.46 -11.69
N THR A 82 -4.47 -21.33 -11.94
CA THR A 82 -5.84 -21.08 -11.50
C THR A 82 -5.95 -21.18 -9.98
N LEU A 83 -6.56 -20.17 -9.37
CA LEU A 83 -6.95 -20.11 -7.97
C LEU A 83 -8.47 -20.30 -7.90
N LEU A 84 -8.91 -21.32 -7.15
CA LEU A 84 -10.33 -21.58 -6.94
C LEU A 84 -10.84 -20.81 -5.72
N LEU A 85 -12.05 -20.26 -5.83
CA LEU A 85 -12.69 -19.54 -4.73
C LEU A 85 -12.86 -20.43 -3.50
N GLY A 86 -12.52 -19.87 -2.33
CA GLY A 86 -12.57 -20.55 -1.03
C GLY A 86 -11.52 -21.65 -0.84
N GLN A 87 -10.55 -21.80 -1.76
CA GLN A 87 -9.49 -22.79 -1.65
C GLN A 87 -8.12 -22.13 -1.44
N PRO A 88 -7.58 -22.16 -0.22
CA PRO A 88 -6.26 -21.60 0.04
C PRO A 88 -5.15 -22.44 -0.61
N VAL A 89 -4.21 -21.78 -1.27
CA VAL A 89 -3.04 -22.38 -1.91
C VAL A 89 -1.78 -21.93 -1.18
N SER A 90 -1.02 -22.89 -0.66
CA SER A 90 0.27 -22.62 0.00
C SER A 90 1.44 -22.91 -0.93
N ARG A 91 2.33 -21.93 -1.10
CA ARG A 91 3.52 -22.03 -1.95
C ARG A 91 4.71 -21.29 -1.34
N LYS A 92 5.85 -21.44 -2.01
CA LYS A 92 7.09 -20.77 -1.68
C LYS A 92 7.66 -20.12 -2.93
N VAL A 93 7.69 -18.80 -2.98
CA VAL A 93 8.24 -18.02 -4.09
C VAL A 93 9.69 -17.64 -3.80
N GLU A 94 10.55 -17.71 -4.80
CA GLU A 94 11.94 -17.25 -4.67
C GLU A 94 12.01 -15.72 -4.50
N LYS A 95 13.12 -15.25 -3.95
CA LYS A 95 13.35 -13.80 -3.77
C LYS A 95 13.28 -13.09 -5.12
N GLN A 96 12.64 -11.93 -5.16
CA GLN A 96 12.48 -11.11 -6.37
C GLN A 96 11.81 -11.83 -7.55
N CYS A 97 11.10 -12.92 -7.29
CA CYS A 97 10.25 -13.61 -8.26
C CYS A 97 8.78 -13.44 -7.85
N ALA A 98 7.88 -13.71 -8.79
CA ALA A 98 6.44 -13.72 -8.54
C ALA A 98 5.81 -15.04 -8.99
N HIS A 99 4.79 -15.46 -8.26
CA HIS A 99 3.87 -16.51 -8.73
C HIS A 99 2.56 -15.85 -9.15
N PHE A 100 2.13 -16.10 -10.39
CA PHE A 100 0.94 -15.51 -10.98
C PHE A 100 -0.25 -16.47 -10.88
N TYR A 101 -1.42 -15.88 -10.66
CA TYR A 101 -2.66 -16.57 -10.44
C TYR A 101 -3.78 -15.95 -11.28
N SER A 102 -4.65 -16.78 -11.82
CA SER A 102 -5.93 -16.35 -12.37
C SER A 102 -7.08 -16.83 -11.49
N VAL A 103 -8.13 -16.03 -11.39
CA VAL A 103 -9.39 -16.39 -10.75
C VAL A 103 -10.54 -16.02 -11.66
N GLU A 104 -11.48 -16.93 -11.84
CA GLU A 104 -12.74 -16.68 -12.53
C GLU A 104 -13.75 -16.14 -11.52
N ILE A 105 -14.39 -15.02 -11.86
CA ILE A 105 -15.42 -14.38 -11.03
C ILE A 105 -16.72 -14.33 -11.85
N THR A 106 -17.79 -14.91 -11.31
CA THR A 106 -19.14 -14.87 -11.90
C THR A 106 -19.85 -13.54 -11.62
N GLU A 107 -20.97 -13.29 -12.29
CA GLU A 107 -21.81 -12.11 -12.02
C GLU A 107 -22.35 -12.03 -10.60
N GLU A 108 -22.63 -13.18 -9.99
CA GLU A 108 -23.09 -13.26 -8.60
C GLU A 108 -21.96 -12.91 -7.63
N GLU A 109 -20.79 -13.52 -7.82
CA GLU A 109 -19.61 -13.28 -6.98
C GLU A 109 -19.08 -11.84 -7.09
N ALA A 110 -19.09 -11.25 -8.30
CA ALA A 110 -18.73 -9.86 -8.52
C ALA A 110 -19.66 -8.91 -7.73
N ARG A 111 -20.96 -9.21 -7.71
CA ARG A 111 -21.97 -8.43 -6.98
C ARG A 111 -21.87 -8.60 -5.47
N ASP A 112 -21.59 -9.81 -5.01
CA ASP A 112 -21.43 -10.10 -3.60
C ASP A 112 -20.14 -9.53 -3.03
N GLY A 113 -19.14 -9.32 -3.89
CA GLY A 113 -17.84 -8.77 -3.58
C GLY A 113 -16.78 -9.87 -3.45
N PHE A 114 -15.53 -9.51 -3.69
CA PHE A 114 -14.40 -10.41 -3.79
C PHE A 114 -13.23 -9.96 -2.92
N VAL A 115 -12.50 -10.90 -2.33
CA VAL A 115 -11.27 -10.65 -1.59
C VAL A 115 -10.17 -11.58 -2.06
N CYS A 116 -9.00 -11.02 -2.38
CA CYS A 116 -7.76 -11.79 -2.51
C CYS A 116 -6.89 -11.49 -1.30
N ARG A 117 -6.56 -12.52 -0.51
CA ARG A 117 -5.73 -12.38 0.68
C ARG A 117 -4.52 -13.29 0.64
N VAL A 118 -3.42 -12.81 1.19
CA VAL A 118 -2.18 -13.56 1.32
C VAL A 118 -1.68 -13.44 2.75
N GLN A 119 -1.22 -14.55 3.31
CA GLN A 119 -0.59 -14.57 4.63
C GLN A 119 0.69 -15.40 4.65
N SER A 120 1.63 -15.04 5.52
CA SER A 120 2.86 -15.80 5.79
C SER A 120 3.03 -16.03 7.29
N SER A 121 3.04 -17.30 7.69
CA SER A 121 3.33 -17.70 9.07
C SER A 121 4.80 -17.45 9.46
N ASP A 122 5.68 -17.41 8.47
CA ASP A 122 7.11 -17.12 8.64
C ASP A 122 7.38 -15.61 8.82
N LYS A 123 6.33 -14.78 8.82
CA LYS A 123 6.40 -13.31 8.86
C LYS A 123 7.27 -12.76 7.72
N SER A 124 7.17 -13.39 6.55
CA SER A 124 7.93 -13.00 5.36
C SER A 124 7.44 -11.65 4.83
N LYS A 125 8.34 -10.88 4.22
CA LYS A 125 7.98 -9.71 3.42
C LYS A 125 7.62 -10.16 2.01
N PHE A 126 6.47 -9.74 1.52
CA PHE A 126 5.98 -10.00 0.16
C PHE A 126 5.09 -8.83 -0.30
N LYS A 127 4.81 -8.77 -1.59
CA LYS A 127 3.77 -7.90 -2.13
C LYS A 127 2.66 -8.73 -2.77
N LEU A 128 1.41 -8.33 -2.56
CA LEU A 128 0.27 -8.82 -3.33
C LEU A 128 0.04 -7.85 -4.49
N LEU A 129 -0.02 -8.36 -5.70
CA LEU A 129 -0.14 -7.59 -6.93
C LEU A 129 -1.43 -7.96 -7.65
N TYR A 130 -2.10 -6.99 -8.26
CA TYR A 130 -3.25 -7.18 -9.15
C TYR A 130 -2.96 -6.56 -10.51
N PHE A 131 -3.35 -7.27 -11.57
CA PHE A 131 -3.02 -6.90 -12.95
C PHE A 131 -4.27 -6.80 -13.82
N ASP A 132 -4.26 -5.84 -14.73
CA ASP A 132 -5.20 -5.77 -15.84
C ASP A 132 -4.66 -6.56 -17.04
N LEU A 133 -5.57 -7.17 -17.79
CA LEU A 133 -5.26 -7.89 -19.02
C LEU A 133 -5.15 -6.91 -20.19
N GLU A 134 -4.00 -6.91 -20.84
CA GLU A 134 -3.72 -6.09 -22.02
C GLU A 134 -4.20 -6.77 -23.31
N GLU A 135 -4.44 -5.98 -24.36
CA GLU A 135 -4.89 -6.50 -25.68
C GLU A 135 -3.91 -7.52 -26.29
N ASN A 136 -2.62 -7.39 -25.98
CA ASN A 136 -1.57 -8.30 -26.43
C ASN A 136 -1.52 -9.63 -25.63
N GLY A 137 -2.41 -9.82 -24.66
CA GLY A 137 -2.42 -10.96 -23.74
C GLY A 137 -1.43 -10.84 -22.58
N GLY A 138 -0.74 -9.71 -22.45
CA GLY A 138 0.12 -9.37 -21.33
C GLY A 138 -0.65 -8.89 -20.11
N LEU A 139 0.06 -8.71 -19.00
CA LEU A 139 -0.48 -8.24 -17.74
C LEU A 139 0.19 -6.93 -17.32
N SER A 140 -0.59 -5.86 -17.15
CA SER A 140 -0.12 -4.57 -16.64
C SER A 140 -0.46 -4.41 -15.16
N LEU A 141 0.49 -3.93 -14.35
CA LEU A 141 0.29 -3.78 -12.91
C LEU A 141 -0.73 -2.67 -12.64
N ALA A 142 -1.84 -3.03 -12.00
CA ALA A 142 -2.93 -2.11 -11.67
C ALA A 142 -2.93 -1.72 -10.19
N LEU A 143 -2.70 -2.68 -9.27
CA LEU A 143 -2.59 -2.40 -7.84
C LEU A 143 -1.47 -3.21 -7.20
N GLN A 144 -0.89 -2.67 -6.12
CA GLN A 144 0.00 -3.39 -5.23
C GLN A 144 -0.36 -3.16 -3.76
N GLU A 145 -0.08 -4.15 -2.92
CA GLU A 145 -0.22 -4.08 -1.46
C GLU A 145 0.98 -4.74 -0.79
N ASP A 146 1.65 -3.99 0.08
CA ASP A 146 2.75 -4.50 0.89
C ASP A 146 2.27 -5.41 2.02
N SER A 147 3.00 -6.49 2.29
CA SER A 147 2.72 -7.31 3.46
C SER A 147 2.99 -6.54 4.76
N ALA A 148 1.99 -6.46 5.62
CA ALA A 148 2.09 -5.86 6.95
C ALA A 148 2.04 -6.93 8.05
N LYS A 149 2.61 -6.64 9.22
CA LYS A 149 2.54 -7.54 10.37
C LYS A 149 1.13 -7.51 10.97
N THR A 150 0.45 -8.66 10.99
CA THR A 150 -0.89 -8.82 11.54
C THR A 150 -0.87 -9.92 12.60
N GLY A 151 -0.82 -9.53 13.87
CA GLY A 151 -0.70 -10.46 14.99
C GLY A 151 0.57 -11.33 14.92
N LYS A 152 0.39 -12.62 14.66
CA LYS A 152 1.49 -13.62 14.59
C LYS A 152 2.01 -13.87 13.17
N VAL A 153 1.34 -13.34 12.14
CA VAL A 153 1.68 -13.54 10.72
C VAL A 153 2.03 -12.20 10.07
N THR A 154 2.50 -12.24 8.83
CA THR A 154 2.38 -11.09 7.91
C THR A 154 1.27 -11.34 6.91
N SER A 155 0.56 -10.30 6.49
CA SER A 155 -0.56 -10.40 5.57
C SER A 155 -0.64 -9.21 4.63
N ALA A 156 -1.16 -9.43 3.43
CA ALA A 156 -1.65 -8.40 2.51
C ALA A 156 -3.03 -8.84 1.99
N GLY A 157 -3.89 -7.90 1.65
CA GLY A 157 -5.22 -8.22 1.12
C GLY A 157 -5.77 -7.09 0.26
N MET A 158 -6.43 -7.46 -0.83
CA MET A 158 -7.17 -6.56 -1.70
C MET A 158 -8.66 -6.88 -1.58
N TYR A 159 -9.46 -5.85 -1.31
CA TYR A 159 -10.86 -5.98 -0.92
C TYR A 159 -11.74 -5.24 -1.93
N PHE A 160 -12.50 -5.99 -2.71
CA PHE A 160 -13.37 -5.50 -3.78
C PHE A 160 -14.83 -5.76 -3.39
N LEU A 161 -15.34 -4.98 -2.44
CA LEU A 161 -16.58 -5.29 -1.72
C LEU A 161 -17.85 -4.66 -2.35
N GLY A 162 -17.73 -3.94 -3.47
CA GLY A 162 -18.86 -3.26 -4.11
C GLY A 162 -19.31 -1.98 -3.38
N PHE A 163 -18.46 -1.44 -2.51
CA PHE A 163 -18.64 -0.16 -1.83
C PHE A 163 -17.29 0.46 -1.49
N PRO A 164 -17.22 1.77 -1.19
CA PRO A 164 -15.97 2.43 -0.82
C PRO A 164 -15.34 1.77 0.41
N VAL A 165 -14.11 1.29 0.26
CA VAL A 165 -13.25 0.77 1.33
C VAL A 165 -12.08 1.72 1.47
N TYR A 166 -11.52 1.87 2.67
CA TYR A 166 -10.46 2.82 2.95
C TYR A 166 -9.18 2.12 3.42
N ARG A 167 -8.04 2.60 2.93
CA ARG A 167 -6.71 2.23 3.43
C ARG A 167 -6.25 3.32 4.39
N LEU A 168 -5.71 2.92 5.54
CA LEU A 168 -5.02 3.83 6.46
C LEU A 168 -3.51 3.70 6.25
N ASP A 169 -2.94 4.64 5.50
CA ASP A 169 -1.48 4.76 5.41
C ASP A 169 -0.94 5.50 6.65
N GLN A 170 -0.24 4.76 7.50
CA GLN A 170 0.36 5.30 8.72
C GLN A 170 1.72 5.96 8.46
N THR A 171 2.33 5.75 7.29
CA THR A 171 3.65 6.28 6.94
C THR A 171 3.64 7.78 6.66
N VAL A 172 2.50 8.31 6.16
CA VAL A 172 2.22 9.74 5.94
C VAL A 172 2.53 10.61 7.17
N ASN A 173 2.45 10.04 8.38
CA ASN A 173 2.63 10.76 9.64
C ASN A 173 4.04 10.65 10.24
N SER A 174 4.92 9.82 9.67
CA SER A 174 6.23 9.53 10.26
C SER A 174 7.22 10.70 10.17
N VAL A 175 7.19 11.47 9.07
CA VAL A 175 8.09 12.61 8.84
C VAL A 175 7.58 13.89 9.52
N ALA A 176 6.26 14.09 9.57
CA ALA A 176 5.64 15.24 10.24
C ALA A 176 5.81 15.22 11.78
N ALA A 177 5.81 14.02 12.37
CA ALA A 177 5.99 13.78 13.81
C ALA A 177 7.33 14.24 14.37
N ALA A 178 8.38 14.33 13.54
CA ALA A 178 9.70 14.74 13.99
C ALA A 178 9.84 16.28 14.21
N LYS A 179 8.91 17.09 13.67
CA LYS A 179 9.03 18.57 13.69
C LYS A 179 7.99 19.27 14.57
N ASP A 180 6.77 18.74 14.65
CA ASP A 180 5.69 19.32 15.48
C ASP A 180 4.77 18.19 16.00
N PRO A 181 4.84 17.86 17.31
CA PRO A 181 3.98 16.84 17.92
C PRO A 181 2.48 17.12 17.77
N ASP A 182 2.07 18.40 17.77
CA ASP A 182 0.67 18.79 17.64
C ASP A 182 0.18 18.54 16.21
N THR A 183 0.96 18.97 15.21
CA THR A 183 0.67 18.67 13.80
C THR A 183 0.53 17.15 13.59
N ALA A 184 1.41 16.35 14.17
CA ALA A 184 1.36 14.90 14.01
C ALA A 184 0.14 14.26 14.66
N PHE A 185 -0.37 14.83 15.76
CA PHE A 185 -1.63 14.41 16.34
C PHE A 185 -2.80 14.72 15.41
N PHE A 186 -2.91 15.94 14.89
CA PHE A 186 -4.03 16.36 14.04
C PHE A 186 -4.06 15.65 12.69
N LYS A 187 -2.89 15.35 12.11
CA LYS A 187 -2.76 14.66 10.82
C LYS A 187 -2.86 13.14 10.90
N LYS A 188 -3.11 12.58 12.08
CA LYS A 188 -3.11 11.12 12.30
C LYS A 188 -4.07 10.34 11.39
N LEU A 189 -5.14 10.96 10.91
CA LEU A 189 -6.12 10.37 9.99
C LEU A 189 -5.99 10.84 8.53
N ASP A 190 -4.97 11.64 8.18
CA ASP A 190 -4.80 12.15 6.81
C ASP A 190 -4.48 11.05 5.79
N GLY A 191 -3.81 9.99 6.25
CA GLY A 191 -3.54 8.80 5.45
C GLY A 191 -4.76 7.87 5.28
N PHE A 192 -5.93 8.21 5.84
CA PHE A 192 -7.17 7.46 5.62
C PHE A 192 -7.78 7.84 4.27
N GLN A 193 -7.44 7.08 3.23
CA GLN A 193 -7.77 7.36 1.84
C GLN A 193 -8.62 6.23 1.25
N PRO A 194 -9.58 6.53 0.36
CA PRO A 194 -10.37 5.51 -0.30
C PRO A 194 -9.47 4.65 -1.21
N CYS A 195 -9.74 3.34 -1.25
CA CYS A 195 -9.13 2.43 -2.20
C CYS A 195 -9.56 2.79 -3.63
N GLU A 196 -8.62 2.70 -4.58
CA GLU A 196 -8.85 3.09 -5.98
C GLU A 196 -9.86 2.17 -6.69
N ILE A 197 -9.80 0.87 -6.39
CA ILE A 197 -10.70 -0.13 -6.96
C ILE A 197 -11.48 -0.79 -5.84
N THR A 198 -12.80 -0.68 -5.93
CA THR A 198 -13.73 -1.19 -4.91
C THR A 198 -14.55 -2.39 -5.40
N GLU A 199 -14.50 -2.70 -6.68
CA GLU A 199 -15.26 -3.77 -7.32
C GLU A 199 -14.48 -4.40 -8.47
N LEU A 200 -14.71 -5.69 -8.70
CA LEU A 200 -14.22 -6.39 -9.88
C LEU A 200 -15.41 -6.73 -10.79
N LYS A 201 -15.17 -6.72 -12.09
CA LYS A 201 -16.17 -7.13 -13.07
C LYS A 201 -16.28 -8.66 -13.10
N PRO A 202 -17.36 -9.22 -13.66
CA PRO A 202 -17.39 -10.63 -13.99
C PRO A 202 -16.31 -10.95 -15.03
N GLY A 203 -15.59 -12.06 -14.84
CA GLY A 203 -14.54 -12.53 -15.76
C GLY A 203 -13.28 -13.00 -15.05
N THR A 204 -12.22 -13.15 -15.84
CA THR A 204 -10.90 -13.60 -15.35
C THR A 204 -10.11 -12.42 -14.78
N HIS A 205 -9.64 -12.57 -13.55
CA HIS A 205 -8.78 -11.60 -12.87
C HIS A 205 -7.43 -12.19 -12.52
N PHE A 206 -6.39 -11.35 -12.51
CA PHE A 206 -5.00 -11.80 -12.36
C PHE A 206 -4.34 -11.19 -11.12
N PHE A 207 -3.78 -12.06 -10.29
CA PHE A 207 -3.07 -11.69 -9.06
C PHE A 207 -1.67 -12.29 -9.06
N ALA A 208 -0.74 -11.69 -8.33
CA ALA A 208 0.55 -12.33 -8.06
C ALA A 208 1.04 -12.12 -6.63
N VAL A 209 1.84 -13.07 -6.15
CA VAL A 209 2.59 -12.93 -4.90
C VAL A 209 4.06 -12.76 -5.23
N TYR A 210 4.60 -11.58 -4.94
CA TYR A 210 6.00 -11.22 -5.18
C TYR A 210 6.85 -11.40 -3.91
N GLY A 211 7.98 -12.10 -4.05
CA GLY A 211 8.92 -12.38 -2.98
C GLY A 211 9.77 -11.16 -2.60
N ASP A 212 9.23 -10.27 -1.77
CA ASP A 212 9.84 -8.98 -1.38
C ASP A 212 10.88 -9.08 -0.25
N ASN A 213 11.69 -10.15 -0.28
CA ASN A 213 12.72 -10.43 0.71
C ASN A 213 14.12 -10.37 0.08
N PHE A 214 15.08 -9.77 0.80
CA PHE A 214 16.46 -9.60 0.32
C PHE A 214 17.27 -10.91 0.25
N PHE A 215 16.97 -11.88 1.12
CA PHE A 215 17.85 -13.04 1.34
C PHE A 215 17.17 -14.41 1.25
N LYS A 216 15.85 -14.47 1.42
CA LYS A 216 15.12 -15.74 1.59
C LYS A 216 13.91 -15.76 0.69
N SER A 217 13.61 -16.95 0.18
CA SER A 217 12.29 -17.24 -0.41
C SER A 217 11.18 -17.00 0.61
N VAL A 218 9.99 -16.72 0.10
CA VAL A 218 8.81 -16.37 0.88
C VAL A 218 7.83 -17.53 0.84
N SER A 219 7.59 -18.15 2.00
CA SER A 219 6.48 -19.09 2.19
C SER A 219 5.19 -18.28 2.42
N TYR A 220 4.13 -18.57 1.67
CA TYR A 220 2.85 -17.88 1.80
C TYR A 220 1.67 -18.80 1.51
N THR A 221 0.49 -18.36 1.93
CA THR A 221 -0.81 -18.93 1.58
C THR A 221 -1.66 -17.84 0.96
N ILE A 222 -2.06 -18.01 -0.30
CA ILE A 222 -2.98 -17.13 -1.03
C ILE A 222 -4.37 -17.76 -1.07
N GLU A 223 -5.41 -16.92 -0.99
CA GLU A 223 -6.80 -17.36 -1.07
C GLU A 223 -7.65 -16.28 -1.74
N ALA A 224 -8.49 -16.71 -2.67
CA ALA A 224 -9.51 -15.89 -3.30
C ALA A 224 -10.87 -16.24 -2.70
N ILE A 225 -11.67 -15.26 -2.32
CA ILE A 225 -12.87 -15.44 -1.49
C ILE A 225 -14.01 -14.62 -2.07
N CYS A 226 -15.14 -15.27 -2.31
CA CYS A 226 -16.42 -14.58 -2.50
C CYS A 226 -16.95 -14.15 -1.13
N THR A 227 -17.36 -12.88 -1.02
CA THR A 227 -17.74 -12.28 0.26
C THR A 227 -19.23 -12.38 0.59
N ALA A 228 -19.99 -13.16 -0.19
CA ALA A 228 -21.41 -13.44 0.06
C ALA A 228 -21.71 -13.84 1.53
N PRO A 229 -20.89 -14.69 2.19
CA PRO A 229 -21.15 -15.09 3.57
C PRO A 229 -20.89 -14.00 4.63
N PHE A 230 -20.19 -12.91 4.28
CA PHE A 230 -19.65 -11.93 5.23
C PHE A 230 -20.50 -10.66 5.31
N ILE A 231 -21.83 -10.82 5.43
CA ILE A 231 -22.76 -9.68 5.42
C ILE A 231 -22.54 -8.79 6.65
N GLU A 232 -22.43 -9.39 7.83
CA GLU A 232 -22.26 -8.66 9.08
C GLU A 232 -20.91 -7.93 9.13
N GLU A 233 -19.84 -8.59 8.67
CA GLU A 233 -18.51 -7.99 8.60
C GLU A 233 -18.47 -6.81 7.62
N LYS A 234 -19.18 -6.90 6.49
CA LYS A 234 -19.28 -5.78 5.53
C LYS A 234 -20.02 -4.58 6.12
N GLU A 235 -21.13 -4.80 6.84
CA GLU A 235 -21.86 -3.73 7.52
C GLU A 235 -21.05 -3.10 8.65
N ASN A 236 -20.37 -3.93 9.45
CA ASN A 236 -19.47 -3.46 10.50
C ASN A 236 -18.31 -2.63 9.93
N LEU A 237 -17.72 -3.06 8.82
CA LEU A 237 -16.66 -2.32 8.13
C LEU A 237 -17.17 -0.93 7.70
N ARG A 238 -18.33 -0.86 7.02
CA ARG A 238 -18.95 0.41 6.61
C ARG A 238 -19.18 1.35 7.79
N ALA A 239 -19.70 0.81 8.89
CA ALA A 239 -19.98 1.59 10.09
C ALA A 239 -18.70 2.18 10.70
N VAL A 240 -17.64 1.36 10.82
CA VAL A 240 -16.35 1.80 11.36
C VAL A 240 -15.69 2.83 10.45
N GLU A 241 -15.69 2.61 9.14
CA GLU A 241 -15.10 3.55 8.18
C GLU A 241 -15.85 4.90 8.19
N ALA A 242 -17.19 4.88 8.28
CA ALA A 242 -17.99 6.10 8.44
C ALA A 242 -17.66 6.85 9.74
N GLU A 243 -17.44 6.14 10.85
CA GLU A 243 -17.01 6.74 12.11
C GLU A 243 -15.62 7.38 11.98
N ILE A 244 -14.66 6.72 11.32
CA ILE A 244 -13.31 7.25 11.09
C ILE A 244 -13.38 8.53 10.24
N LEU A 245 -14.23 8.56 9.20
CA LEU A 245 -14.44 9.78 8.39
C LEU A 245 -15.02 10.92 9.23
N SER A 246 -16.02 10.65 10.07
CA SER A 246 -16.56 11.65 11.01
C SER A 246 -15.46 12.19 11.92
N LYS A 247 -14.64 11.29 12.48
CA LYS A 247 -13.52 11.66 13.36
C LYS A 247 -12.46 12.48 12.65
N ARG A 248 -12.19 12.23 11.37
CA ARG A 248 -11.28 13.04 10.56
C ARG A 248 -11.78 14.48 10.41
N VAL A 249 -13.08 14.66 10.17
CA VAL A 249 -13.70 16.00 10.09
C VAL A 249 -13.66 16.70 11.46
N GLU A 250 -13.99 15.97 12.54
CA GLU A 250 -13.90 16.49 13.91
C GLU A 250 -12.48 16.93 14.27
N LEU A 251 -11.47 16.13 13.93
CA LEU A 251 -10.06 16.47 14.16
C LEU A 251 -9.62 17.72 13.40
N SER A 252 -10.00 17.84 12.13
CA SER A 252 -9.67 19.04 11.32
C SER A 252 -10.31 20.31 11.89
N LYS A 253 -11.56 20.20 12.37
CA LYS A 253 -12.23 21.32 13.06
C LYS A 253 -11.51 21.67 14.37
N PHE A 254 -11.19 20.65 15.17
CA PHE A 254 -10.50 20.84 16.45
C PHE A 254 -9.10 21.42 16.27
N GLU A 255 -8.36 21.06 15.21
CA GLU A 255 -7.08 21.66 14.88
C GLU A 255 -7.21 23.18 14.69
N THR A 256 -8.23 23.60 13.94
CA THR A 256 -8.47 25.03 13.68
C THR A 256 -8.72 25.79 14.98
N GLU A 257 -9.62 25.28 15.82
CA GLU A 257 -9.94 25.88 17.13
C GLU A 257 -8.72 25.91 18.06
N TYR A 258 -7.93 24.82 18.10
CA TYR A 258 -6.71 24.71 18.89
C TYR A 258 -5.66 25.75 18.47
N ARG A 259 -5.40 25.88 17.17
CA ARG A 259 -4.40 26.81 16.63
C ARG A 259 -4.78 28.27 16.92
N GLU A 260 -6.06 28.61 16.88
CA GLU A 260 -6.56 29.95 17.24
C GLU A 260 -6.28 30.26 18.73
N VAL A 261 -6.66 29.35 19.63
CA VAL A 261 -6.44 29.53 21.07
C VAL A 261 -4.94 29.57 21.40
N LEU A 262 -4.13 28.73 20.77
CA LEU A 262 -2.68 28.72 20.96
C LEU A 262 -2.04 30.06 20.54
N ALA A 263 -2.50 30.67 19.45
CA ALA A 263 -2.04 31.97 19.02
C ALA A 263 -2.37 33.06 20.06
N GLN A 264 -3.62 33.11 20.54
CA GLN A 264 -4.06 34.06 21.57
C GLN A 264 -3.27 33.88 22.88
N PHE A 265 -3.04 32.65 23.32
CA PHE A 265 -2.25 32.34 24.51
C PHE A 265 -0.79 32.80 24.36
N THR A 266 -0.19 32.56 23.20
CA THR A 266 1.19 32.95 22.90
C THR A 266 1.33 34.48 22.89
N GLU A 267 0.36 35.20 22.31
CA GLU A 267 0.30 36.66 22.33
C GLU A 267 0.23 37.20 23.76
N MET A 268 -0.70 36.70 24.58
CA MET A 268 -0.87 37.13 25.96
C MET A 268 0.37 36.87 26.82
N THR A 269 0.98 35.69 26.67
CA THR A 269 2.19 35.30 27.41
C THR A 269 3.39 36.17 27.02
N THR A 270 3.51 36.49 25.73
CA THR A 270 4.55 37.40 25.22
C THR A 270 4.36 38.81 25.76
N ARG A 271 3.13 39.32 25.77
CA ARG A 271 2.81 40.64 26.34
C ARG A 271 3.14 40.70 27.84
N TYR A 272 2.68 39.73 28.61
CA TYR A 272 2.96 39.65 30.05
C TYR A 272 4.46 39.62 30.35
N THR A 273 5.23 38.84 29.57
CA THR A 273 6.69 38.75 29.76
C THR A 273 7.38 40.09 29.49
N LYS A 274 6.93 40.86 28.50
CA LYS A 274 7.44 42.21 28.22
C LYS A 274 7.11 43.18 29.35
N GLU A 275 5.86 43.19 29.80
CA GLU A 275 5.41 44.04 30.91
C GLU A 275 6.14 43.75 32.23
N MET A 276 6.66 42.53 32.42
CA MET A 276 7.45 42.16 33.61
C MET A 276 8.95 42.50 33.52
N GLN A 277 9.44 42.88 32.35
CA GLN A 277 10.83 43.30 32.13
C GLN A 277 11.00 44.82 32.14
N GLU A 278 9.90 45.57 32.11
CA GLU A 278 9.81 47.02 32.32
C GLU A 278 9.65 47.35 33.81
#